data_AF-A0AAN7BAQ5-F1
#
_entry.id   AF-A0AAN7BAQ5-F1
#
_cell.length_a   1.000
_cell.length_b   1.000
_cell.length_c   1.000
_cell.angle_alpha   90.00
_cell.angle_beta   90.00
_cell.angle_gamma   90.00
#
_symmetry.space_group_name_H-M   'P 1'
#
loop_
_entity.id
_entity.type
_entity.pdbx_description
1 polymer ?
#
loop_
_entity_poly.entity_id
_entity_poly.type
_entity_poly.pdbx_seq_one_letter_code
_entity_poly.pdbx_strand_id
1 'polypeptide(L)'
;MGFTAIISFITASLIVYALTTATAKNPLSHARLGLEECGLSPGEARKNKCIFDPIIMGWVPGRCHDADLARDFMSRRNWTFHRTPDANMNSKTDHVMGIHDLLAGDWDFLYVEPQFYIHQCLYTWKKTWRAAVDAAVVVDGYLADEHHTNHCQMLISQGPEREKNLYMKYASCSWGKHGSAGRFGWYRVIKGERVYRLDV
;
A
#
# COMPACT_ATOMS: atom_id res chain seq x y z
N MET A 1 -38.11 -2.39 -51.50
CA MET A 1 -36.72 -1.90 -51.35
C MET A 1 -36.39 -1.34 -49.96
N GLY A 2 -37.34 -1.11 -49.04
CA GLY A 2 -37.04 -0.51 -47.71
C GLY A 2 -36.63 -1.48 -46.59
N PHE A 3 -37.03 -2.76 -46.64
CA PHE A 3 -36.80 -3.70 -45.53
C PHE A 3 -35.36 -4.20 -45.41
N THR A 4 -34.63 -4.34 -46.52
CA THR A 4 -33.23 -4.79 -46.53
C THR A 4 -32.27 -3.75 -45.96
N ALA A 5 -32.54 -2.46 -46.19
CA ALA A 5 -31.73 -1.36 -45.66
C ALA A 5 -31.85 -1.27 -44.13
N ILE A 6 -33.07 -1.41 -43.57
CA ILE A 6 -33.33 -1.30 -42.13
C ILE A 6 -32.63 -2.43 -41.36
N ILE A 7 -32.67 -3.67 -41.88
CA ILE A 7 -31.97 -4.81 -41.28
C ILE A 7 -30.46 -4.57 -41.24
N SER A 8 -29.88 -3.97 -42.28
CA SER A 8 -28.45 -3.67 -42.34
C SER A 8 -28.01 -2.58 -41.35
N PHE A 9 -28.85 -1.60 -41.04
CA PHE A 9 -28.55 -0.57 -40.04
C PHE A 9 -28.63 -1.12 -38.60
N ILE A 10 -29.57 -2.04 -38.34
CA ILE A 10 -29.73 -2.67 -37.03
C ILE A 10 -28.56 -3.61 -36.74
N THR A 11 -28.13 -4.42 -37.72
CA THR A 11 -26.97 -5.31 -37.55
C THR A 11 -25.68 -4.52 -37.37
N ALA A 12 -25.46 -3.45 -38.13
CA ALA A 12 -24.30 -2.57 -37.95
C ALA A 12 -24.28 -1.92 -36.55
N SER A 13 -25.43 -1.47 -36.05
CA SER A 13 -25.54 -0.85 -34.72
C SER A 13 -25.31 -1.84 -33.58
N LEU A 14 -25.81 -3.08 -33.72
CA LEU A 14 -25.57 -4.16 -32.76
C LEU A 14 -24.11 -4.61 -32.75
N ILE A 15 -23.44 -4.64 -33.91
CA ILE A 15 -22.01 -4.95 -34.00
C ILE A 15 -21.18 -3.84 -33.34
N VAL A 16 -21.49 -2.57 -33.59
CA VAL A 16 -20.82 -1.43 -32.93
C VAL A 16 -21.06 -1.47 -31.42
N TYR A 17 -22.28 -1.76 -30.95
CA TYR A 17 -22.59 -1.90 -29.52
C TYR A 17 -21.87 -3.10 -28.88
N ALA A 18 -21.76 -4.23 -29.59
CA ALA A 18 -20.99 -5.38 -29.13
C ALA A 18 -19.49 -5.07 -29.07
N LEU A 19 -18.95 -4.30 -30.02
CA LEU A 19 -17.55 -3.88 -30.03
C LEU A 19 -17.23 -2.84 -28.94
N THR A 20 -18.14 -1.92 -28.63
CA THR A 20 -17.96 -0.94 -27.54
C THR A 20 -18.11 -1.58 -26.16
N THR A 21 -18.96 -2.58 -26.01
CA THR A 21 -19.10 -3.33 -24.74
C THR A 21 -17.99 -4.36 -24.54
N ALA A 22 -17.47 -4.96 -25.63
CA ALA A 22 -16.32 -5.88 -25.57
C ALA A 22 -14.99 -5.17 -25.25
N THR A 23 -14.88 -3.86 -25.51
CA THR A 23 -13.68 -3.07 -25.19
C THR A 23 -13.64 -2.56 -23.74
N ALA A 24 -14.75 -2.64 -22.99
CA ALA A 24 -14.87 -2.10 -21.63
C ALA A 24 -14.52 -3.09 -20.49
N LYS A 25 -14.02 -4.30 -20.78
CA LYS A 25 -13.73 -5.32 -19.75
C LYS A 25 -12.38 -6.02 -19.91
N ASN A 26 -11.33 -5.29 -20.29
CA ASN A 26 -9.97 -5.76 -19.99
C ASN A 26 -9.53 -5.11 -18.68
N PRO A 27 -9.55 -5.83 -17.53
CA PRO A 27 -8.76 -5.37 -16.40
C PRO A 27 -7.32 -5.25 -16.90
N LEU A 28 -6.78 -4.04 -16.85
CA LEU A 28 -5.39 -3.77 -17.22
C LEU A 28 -4.52 -4.80 -16.52
N SER A 29 -3.93 -5.73 -17.26
CA SER A 29 -3.11 -6.78 -16.66
C SER A 29 -1.89 -6.14 -15.99
N HIS A 30 -1.53 -6.60 -14.79
CA HIS A 30 -0.37 -6.14 -14.01
C HIS A 30 0.92 -6.09 -14.87
N ALA A 31 1.03 -6.98 -15.85
CA ALA A 31 2.12 -7.04 -16.82
C ALA A 31 2.20 -5.83 -17.77
N ARG A 32 1.07 -5.19 -18.14
CA ARG A 32 1.07 -3.98 -18.99
C ARG A 32 1.41 -2.70 -18.22
N LEU A 33 1.29 -2.71 -16.90
CA LEU A 33 1.59 -1.55 -16.05
C LEU A 33 3.03 -1.58 -15.48
N GLY A 34 3.76 -2.68 -15.67
CA GLY A 34 5.06 -2.87 -15.01
C GLY A 34 4.90 -2.76 -13.49
N LEU A 35 3.91 -3.45 -12.93
CA LEU A 35 3.61 -3.38 -11.50
C LEU A 35 4.33 -4.51 -10.76
N GLU A 36 5.25 -4.16 -9.87
CA GLU A 36 5.90 -5.09 -8.94
C GLU A 36 5.05 -5.22 -7.67
N GLU A 37 4.94 -6.44 -7.15
CA GLU A 37 4.11 -6.75 -5.98
C GLU A 37 4.77 -7.79 -5.07
N CYS A 38 4.35 -7.78 -3.80
CA CYS A 38 4.96 -8.61 -2.75
C CYS A 38 4.20 -9.92 -2.45
N GLY A 39 3.21 -10.28 -3.25
CA GLY A 39 2.46 -11.52 -3.04
C GLY A 39 1.51 -11.47 -1.85
N LEU A 40 1.17 -12.63 -1.29
CA LEU A 40 0.13 -12.80 -0.26
C LEU A 40 0.69 -13.24 1.10
N SER A 41 2.00 -13.37 1.24
CA SER A 41 2.61 -13.76 2.51
C SER A 41 4.02 -13.19 2.65
N PRO A 42 4.58 -13.13 3.87
CA PRO A 42 5.98 -12.77 4.09
C PRO A 42 6.95 -13.66 3.31
N GLY A 43 6.62 -14.94 3.12
CA GLY A 43 7.43 -15.87 2.33
C GLY A 43 7.45 -15.51 0.85
N GLU A 44 6.29 -15.20 0.27
CA GLU A 44 6.18 -14.72 -1.10
C GLU A 44 6.85 -13.36 -1.29
N ALA A 45 6.70 -12.45 -0.33
CA ALA A 45 7.33 -11.13 -0.37
C ALA A 45 8.85 -11.24 -0.50
N ARG A 46 9.49 -12.10 0.33
CA ARG A 46 10.93 -12.37 0.22
C ARG A 46 11.29 -12.98 -1.14
N LYS A 47 10.51 -13.95 -1.63
CA LYS A 47 10.72 -14.57 -2.95
C LYS A 47 10.63 -13.53 -4.09
N ASN A 48 9.74 -12.55 -3.95
CA ASN A 48 9.56 -11.45 -4.90
C ASN A 48 10.53 -10.28 -4.68
N LYS A 49 11.57 -10.46 -3.83
CA LYS A 49 12.58 -9.43 -3.53
C LYS A 49 11.99 -8.16 -2.91
N CYS A 50 10.91 -8.31 -2.16
CA CYS A 50 10.40 -7.25 -1.31
C CYS A 50 11.17 -7.16 -0.01
N ILE A 51 11.25 -5.94 0.50
CA ILE A 51 11.86 -5.60 1.79
C ILE A 51 10.73 -5.20 2.74
N PHE A 52 10.82 -5.68 3.98
CA PHE A 52 9.95 -5.21 5.04
C PHE A 52 10.45 -3.84 5.52
N ASP A 53 9.60 -2.82 5.40
CA ASP A 53 9.87 -1.46 5.87
C ASP A 53 9.16 -1.23 7.22
N PRO A 54 9.92 -1.14 8.34
CA PRO A 54 9.36 -1.01 9.67
C PRO A 54 8.77 0.38 9.94
N ILE A 55 8.94 1.39 9.09
CA ILE A 55 8.28 2.69 9.31
C ILE A 55 6.87 2.67 8.74
N ILE A 56 6.69 2.15 7.53
CA ILE A 56 5.34 2.06 6.92
C ILE A 56 4.58 0.80 7.36
N MET A 57 5.27 -0.12 8.05
CA MET A 57 4.72 -1.38 8.54
C MET A 57 4.16 -2.23 7.39
N GLY A 58 5.03 -2.54 6.42
CA GLY A 58 4.63 -3.28 5.22
C GLY A 58 5.76 -3.79 4.36
N TRP A 59 5.42 -4.71 3.47
CA TRP A 59 6.29 -5.25 2.43
C TRP A 59 6.27 -4.36 1.19
N VAL A 60 7.46 -3.95 0.74
CA VAL A 60 7.66 -3.03 -0.41
C VAL A 60 8.61 -3.67 -1.41
N PRO A 61 8.34 -3.63 -2.73
CA PRO A 61 9.31 -4.05 -3.73
C PRO A 61 10.62 -3.29 -3.57
N GLY A 62 11.76 -3.99 -3.64
CA GLY A 62 13.06 -3.41 -3.31
C GLY A 62 13.39 -2.10 -4.03
N ARG A 63 12.93 -1.93 -5.29
CA ARG A 63 13.10 -0.69 -6.05
C ARG A 63 12.46 0.53 -5.40
N CYS A 64 11.32 0.36 -4.72
CA CYS A 64 10.62 1.44 -4.03
C CYS A 64 11.02 1.57 -2.55
N HIS A 65 11.88 0.71 -2.01
CA HIS A 65 12.29 0.81 -0.61
C HIS A 65 13.47 1.78 -0.44
N ASP A 66 13.33 2.76 0.46
CA ASP A 66 14.39 3.72 0.80
C ASP A 66 15.05 3.29 2.12
N ALA A 67 16.03 2.38 2.02
CA ALA A 67 16.67 1.76 3.18
C ALA A 67 17.39 2.77 4.08
N ASP A 68 18.00 3.81 3.49
CA ASP A 68 18.70 4.85 4.24
C ASP A 68 17.72 5.69 5.05
N LEU A 69 16.61 6.10 4.43
CA LEU A 69 15.58 6.86 5.12
C LEU A 69 14.90 6.03 6.21
N ALA A 70 14.59 4.76 5.93
CA ALA A 70 13.95 3.89 6.91
C ALA A 70 14.85 3.67 8.13
N ARG A 71 16.15 3.44 7.90
CA ARG A 71 17.16 3.32 8.96
C ARG A 71 17.30 4.60 9.78
N ASP A 72 17.39 5.76 9.13
CA ASP A 72 17.45 7.07 9.82
C ASP A 72 16.23 7.24 10.73
N PHE A 73 15.02 7.10 10.19
CA PHE A 73 13.79 7.29 10.96
C PHE A 73 13.65 6.28 12.10
N MET A 74 14.01 5.01 11.90
CA MET A 74 13.98 4.02 12.99
C MET A 74 14.98 4.33 14.11
N SER A 75 16.08 5.03 13.81
CA SER A 75 17.12 5.37 14.81
C SER A 75 16.81 6.62 15.64
N ARG A 76 15.86 7.46 15.22
CA ARG A 76 15.52 8.72 15.91
C ARG A 76 14.89 8.51 17.29
N ARG A 77 14.27 7.36 17.53
CA ARG A 77 13.63 7.02 18.80
C ARG A 77 13.54 5.50 18.99
N ASN A 78 13.61 5.07 20.25
CA ASN A 78 13.34 3.68 20.61
C ASN A 78 11.84 3.44 20.66
N TRP A 79 11.30 2.82 19.61
CA TRP A 79 9.90 2.43 19.52
C TRP A 79 9.67 1.05 20.15
N THR A 80 8.55 0.92 20.86
CA THR A 80 8.09 -0.38 21.38
C THR A 80 6.77 -0.74 20.70
N PHE A 81 6.72 -1.93 20.14
CA PHE A 81 5.51 -2.47 19.50
C PHE A 81 4.95 -3.59 20.36
N HIS A 82 3.63 -3.71 20.41
CA HIS A 82 2.95 -4.70 21.25
C HIS A 82 2.01 -5.57 20.42
N ARG A 83 1.91 -6.85 20.78
CA ARG A 83 0.97 -7.81 20.16
C ARG A 83 -0.47 -7.65 20.66
N THR A 84 -0.65 -7.04 21.83
CA THR A 84 -1.95 -6.84 22.48
C THR A 84 -2.15 -5.36 22.82
N PRO A 85 -3.42 -4.89 22.91
CA PRO A 85 -3.69 -3.54 23.37
C PRO A 85 -3.40 -3.47 24.87
N ASP A 86 -2.24 -2.92 25.25
CA ASP A 86 -2.01 -2.56 26.65
C ASP A 86 -2.65 -1.20 26.90
N ALA A 87 -3.64 -1.15 27.78
CA ALA A 87 -4.32 0.08 28.19
C ALA A 87 -3.38 1.12 28.81
N ASN A 88 -2.19 0.69 29.26
CA ASN A 88 -1.21 1.57 29.88
C ASN A 88 0.15 1.63 29.15
N MET A 89 0.40 0.86 28.08
CA MET A 89 1.72 0.74 27.40
C MET A 89 2.93 0.52 28.34
N ASN A 90 2.68 0.20 29.61
CA ASN A 90 3.63 0.27 30.71
C ASN A 90 3.78 -1.09 31.41
N SER A 91 3.17 -2.19 30.94
CA SER A 91 3.21 -3.44 31.71
C SER A 91 3.21 -4.74 30.89
N LYS A 92 4.18 -5.58 31.25
CA LYS A 92 4.48 -6.97 30.85
C LYS A 92 5.27 -7.13 29.54
N THR A 93 6.54 -7.50 29.72
CA THR A 93 7.51 -7.91 28.69
C THR A 93 6.98 -8.95 27.71
N ASP A 94 6.05 -9.82 28.14
CA ASP A 94 5.54 -10.94 27.34
C ASP A 94 4.68 -10.50 26.15
N HIS A 95 4.25 -9.23 26.11
CA HIS A 95 3.45 -8.66 25.02
C HIS A 95 4.26 -7.76 24.08
N VAL A 96 5.52 -7.49 24.41
CA VAL A 96 6.41 -6.68 23.57
C VAL A 96 6.88 -7.50 22.37
N MET A 97 6.84 -6.87 21.20
CA MET A 97 7.37 -7.41 19.96
C MET A 97 8.91 -7.31 19.97
N GLY A 98 9.58 -8.46 19.94
CA GLY A 98 11.03 -8.48 19.75
C GLY A 98 11.41 -7.98 18.35
N ILE A 99 12.58 -7.36 18.22
CA ILE A 99 13.03 -6.79 16.94
C ILE A 99 13.11 -7.83 15.82
N HIS A 100 13.52 -9.06 16.12
CA HIS A 100 13.56 -10.15 15.14
C HIS A 100 12.16 -10.52 14.63
N ASP A 101 11.17 -10.60 15.52
CA ASP A 101 9.78 -10.90 15.15
C ASP A 101 9.14 -9.75 14.38
N LEU A 102 9.44 -8.50 14.78
CA LEU A 102 8.99 -7.30 14.07
C LEU A 102 9.46 -7.36 12.61
N LEU A 103 10.77 -7.53 12.41
CA LEU A 103 11.41 -7.55 11.10
C LEU A 103 11.13 -8.82 10.30
N ALA A 104 10.71 -9.91 10.95
CA ALA A 104 10.18 -11.08 10.27
C ALA A 104 8.87 -10.76 9.53
N GLY A 105 8.14 -9.72 9.97
CA GLY A 105 6.93 -9.25 9.30
C GLY A 105 5.83 -10.32 9.21
N ASP A 106 5.83 -11.29 10.13
CA ASP A 106 4.89 -12.40 10.19
C ASP A 106 3.84 -12.16 11.29
N TRP A 107 3.06 -11.10 11.08
CA TRP A 107 2.01 -10.63 11.98
C TRP A 107 1.01 -9.78 11.20
N ASP A 108 -0.25 -9.73 11.66
CA ASP A 108 -1.32 -9.01 10.95
C ASP A 108 -1.44 -7.55 11.37
N PHE A 109 -1.30 -7.28 12.67
CA PHE A 109 -1.29 -5.94 13.23
C PHE A 109 -0.52 -5.88 14.55
N LEU A 110 -0.07 -4.68 14.89
CA LEU A 110 0.59 -4.35 16.14
C LEU A 110 0.00 -3.08 16.76
N TYR A 111 0.27 -2.89 18.04
CA TYR A 111 -0.03 -1.66 18.77
C TYR A 111 1.26 -0.88 19.01
N VAL A 112 1.16 0.44 18.94
CA VAL A 112 2.30 1.36 19.13
C VAL A 112 1.81 2.64 19.78
N GLU A 113 2.70 3.36 20.45
CA GLU A 113 2.38 4.67 20.98
C GLU A 113 1.91 5.65 19.87
N PRO A 114 0.97 6.57 20.17
CA PRO A 114 0.37 7.42 19.15
C PRO A 114 1.38 8.26 18.35
N GLN A 115 2.51 8.62 18.95
CA GLN A 115 3.58 9.40 18.30
C GLN A 115 4.20 8.69 17.09
N PHE A 116 4.14 7.36 17.03
CA PHE A 116 4.67 6.61 15.89
C PHE A 116 3.89 6.90 14.59
N TYR A 117 2.58 7.15 14.67
CA TYR A 117 1.77 7.47 13.50
C TYR A 117 2.18 8.81 12.86
N ILE A 118 2.49 9.82 13.70
CA ILE A 118 3.05 11.10 13.22
C ILE A 118 4.44 10.87 12.62
N HIS A 119 5.26 10.04 13.26
CA HIS A 119 6.59 9.69 12.76
C HIS A 119 6.54 9.02 11.38
N GLN A 120 5.62 8.08 11.16
CA GLN A 120 5.35 7.47 9.86
C GLN A 120 4.93 8.51 8.81
N CYS A 121 4.09 9.48 9.17
CA CYS A 121 3.67 10.54 8.26
C CYS A 121 4.81 11.52 7.90
N LEU A 122 5.72 11.79 8.84
CA LEU A 122 6.93 12.57 8.54
C LEU A 122 7.89 11.81 7.62
N TYR A 123 7.99 10.49 7.78
CA TYR A 123 8.76 9.62 6.87
C TYR A 123 8.21 9.66 5.45
N THR A 124 6.88 9.51 5.29
CA THR A 124 6.24 9.50 3.99
C THR A 124 6.38 10.86 3.30
N TRP A 125 6.22 11.97 4.03
CA TRP A 125 6.50 13.31 3.52
C TRP A 125 7.96 13.46 3.05
N LYS A 126 8.93 13.01 3.87
CA LYS A 126 10.35 13.12 3.53
C LYS A 126 10.72 12.27 2.31
N LYS A 127 10.17 11.06 2.19
CA LYS A 127 10.36 10.18 1.02
C LYS A 127 9.77 10.80 -0.26
N THR A 128 8.58 11.39 -0.18
CA THR A 128 7.96 12.12 -1.30
C THR A 128 8.82 13.30 -1.74
N TRP A 129 9.38 14.08 -0.80
CA TRP A 129 10.32 15.14 -1.14
C TRP A 129 11.59 14.60 -1.80
N ARG A 130 12.17 13.50 -1.28
CA ARG A 130 13.35 12.85 -1.90
C ARG A 130 13.07 12.43 -3.34
N ALA A 131 11.93 11.78 -3.59
CA ALA A 131 11.51 11.40 -4.94
C ALA A 131 11.28 12.60 -5.88
N ALA A 132 10.93 13.77 -5.34
CA ALA A 132 10.75 14.98 -6.14
C ALA A 132 12.09 15.61 -6.60
N VAL A 133 13.18 15.36 -5.88
CA VAL A 133 14.51 15.94 -6.16
C VAL A 133 15.55 14.93 -6.65
N ASP A 134 15.29 13.64 -6.45
CA ASP A 134 16.14 12.54 -6.87
C ASP A 134 15.32 11.48 -7.62
N ALA A 135 15.56 11.36 -8.92
CA ALA A 135 14.87 10.42 -9.79
C ALA A 135 15.19 8.94 -9.47
N ALA A 136 16.22 8.65 -8.68
CA ALA A 136 16.51 7.31 -8.20
C ALA A 136 15.56 6.87 -7.06
N VAL A 137 14.93 7.82 -6.36
CA VAL A 137 13.99 7.52 -5.28
C VAL A 137 12.58 7.35 -5.86
N VAL A 138 12.01 6.16 -5.69
CA VAL A 138 10.68 5.82 -6.18
C VAL A 138 9.69 5.74 -5.02
N VAL A 139 8.54 6.40 -5.18
CA VAL A 139 7.42 6.30 -4.25
C VAL A 139 6.66 5.01 -4.54
N ASP A 140 6.34 4.22 -3.52
CA ASP A 140 5.48 3.03 -3.65
C ASP A 140 3.99 3.41 -3.71
N GLY A 141 3.14 2.45 -4.07
CA GLY A 141 1.71 2.67 -4.22
C GLY A 141 0.97 2.96 -2.91
N TYR A 142 1.53 2.65 -1.73
CA TYR A 142 0.95 3.05 -0.45
C TYR A 142 1.16 4.55 -0.19
N LEU A 143 2.38 5.04 -0.40
CA LEU A 143 2.68 6.47 -0.27
C LEU A 143 1.99 7.31 -1.35
N ALA A 144 1.85 6.78 -2.55
CA ALA A 144 1.16 7.45 -3.65
C ALA A 144 -0.37 7.44 -3.51
N ASP A 145 -0.94 6.73 -2.53
CA ASP A 145 -2.39 6.76 -2.25
C ASP A 145 -2.78 8.11 -1.61
N GLU A 146 -3.68 8.84 -2.28
CA GLU A 146 -4.24 10.09 -1.80
C GLU A 146 -4.95 9.91 -0.46
N HIS A 147 -5.62 8.77 -0.23
CA HIS A 147 -6.27 8.51 1.06
C HIS A 147 -5.24 8.47 2.20
N HIS A 148 -4.09 7.83 1.97
CA HIS A 148 -3.01 7.82 2.94
C HIS A 148 -2.42 9.22 3.15
N THR A 149 -2.26 10.00 2.08
CA THR A 149 -1.82 11.41 2.18
C THR A 149 -2.78 12.24 3.03
N ASN A 150 -4.09 12.15 2.78
CA ASN A 150 -5.13 12.87 3.52
C ASN A 150 -5.19 12.42 5.00
N HIS A 151 -5.04 11.11 5.24
CA HIS A 151 -4.95 10.57 6.58
C HIS A 151 -3.75 11.15 7.34
N CYS A 152 -2.58 11.23 6.71
CA CYS A 152 -1.40 11.84 7.32
C CYS A 152 -1.55 13.34 7.57
N GLN A 153 -2.18 14.08 6.65
CA GLN A 153 -2.49 15.50 6.88
C GLN A 153 -3.39 15.69 8.10
N MET A 154 -4.43 14.85 8.24
CA MET A 154 -5.32 14.86 9.39
C MET A 154 -4.55 14.56 10.68
N LEU A 155 -3.73 13.50 10.72
CA LEU A 155 -2.95 13.15 11.90
C LEU A 155 -1.97 14.26 12.30
N ILE A 156 -1.26 14.86 11.35
CA ILE A 156 -0.33 15.96 11.62
C ILE A 156 -1.07 17.19 12.17
N SER A 157 -2.27 17.48 11.64
CA SER A 157 -3.01 18.69 11.99
C SER A 157 -3.83 18.55 13.27
N GLN A 158 -4.31 17.35 13.58
CA GLN A 158 -5.30 17.09 14.64
C GLN A 158 -4.80 16.14 15.73
N GLY A 159 -3.68 15.44 15.50
CA GLY A 159 -3.11 14.46 16.40
C GLY A 159 -3.60 13.01 16.16
N PRO A 160 -2.91 12.02 16.75
CA PRO A 160 -3.13 10.59 16.50
C PRO A 160 -4.14 9.90 17.46
N GLU A 161 -5.02 10.64 18.13
CA GLU A 161 -5.83 10.12 19.26
C GLU A 161 -6.73 8.92 18.95
N ARG A 162 -7.07 8.70 17.67
CA ARG A 162 -7.98 7.61 17.25
C ARG A 162 -7.27 6.40 16.67
N GLU A 163 -5.97 6.50 16.38
CA GLU A 163 -5.22 5.41 15.77
C GLU A 163 -4.72 4.42 16.82
N LYS A 164 -5.08 3.15 16.64
CA LYS A 164 -4.82 2.10 17.64
C LYS A 164 -3.99 0.95 17.08
N ASN A 165 -4.12 0.66 15.79
CA ASN A 165 -3.54 -0.53 15.18
C ASN A 165 -2.66 -0.14 14.00
N LEU A 166 -1.48 -0.72 13.91
CA LEU A 166 -0.64 -0.74 12.71
C LEU A 166 -0.86 -2.06 11.99
N TYR A 167 -1.59 -2.02 10.88
CA TYR A 167 -1.80 -3.21 10.06
C TYR A 167 -0.62 -3.45 9.13
N MET A 168 -0.32 -4.73 8.88
CA MET A 168 0.58 -5.19 7.83
C MET A 168 0.02 -4.81 6.46
N LYS A 169 0.88 -4.27 5.60
CA LYS A 169 0.54 -3.79 4.26
C LYS A 169 1.45 -4.43 3.22
N TYR A 170 0.94 -4.57 2.00
CA TYR A 170 1.71 -5.00 0.84
C TYR A 170 1.56 -3.91 -0.21
N ALA A 171 2.64 -3.16 -0.45
CA ALA A 171 2.66 -2.09 -1.42
C ALA A 171 3.05 -2.62 -2.80
N SER A 172 2.55 -1.97 -3.85
CA SER A 172 2.99 -2.20 -5.22
C SER A 172 3.97 -1.10 -5.66
N CYS A 173 4.78 -1.38 -6.69
CA CYS A 173 5.78 -0.45 -7.21
C CYS A 173 5.67 -0.40 -8.74
N SER A 174 5.22 0.73 -9.28
CA SER A 174 4.99 0.93 -10.72
C SER A 174 6.25 1.44 -11.42
N TRP A 175 6.49 1.03 -12.67
CA TRP A 175 7.51 1.64 -13.55
C TRP A 175 7.01 2.91 -14.25
N GLY A 176 5.70 3.11 -14.30
CA GLY A 176 5.07 4.34 -14.83
C GLY A 176 4.52 5.23 -13.71
N LYS A 177 3.85 6.32 -14.10
CA LYS A 177 3.01 7.08 -13.14
C LYS A 177 2.05 6.11 -12.46
N HIS A 178 1.84 6.26 -11.16
CA HIS A 178 0.87 5.47 -10.42
C HIS A 178 -0.57 5.85 -10.81
N GLY A 179 -0.97 5.58 -12.05
CA GLY A 179 -2.30 5.91 -12.57
C GLY A 179 -3.44 5.23 -11.82
N SER A 180 -3.14 4.23 -10.99
CA SER A 180 -4.06 3.49 -10.12
C SER A 180 -3.63 3.45 -8.64
N ALA A 181 -2.70 4.32 -8.20
CA ALA A 181 -2.10 4.29 -6.85
C ALA A 181 -3.14 4.12 -5.72
N GLY A 182 -4.22 4.90 -5.75
CA GLY A 182 -5.22 4.84 -4.69
C GLY A 182 -6.14 3.61 -4.71
N ARG A 183 -6.25 2.88 -5.84
CA ARG A 183 -7.13 1.71 -5.98
C ARG A 183 -6.38 0.39 -5.87
N PHE A 184 -5.18 0.31 -6.44
CA PHE A 184 -4.37 -0.92 -6.52
C PHE A 184 -2.90 -0.70 -6.11
N GLY A 185 -2.59 0.44 -5.48
CA GLY A 185 -1.22 0.77 -5.05
C GLY A 185 -0.77 0.01 -3.80
N TRP A 186 -1.71 -0.53 -3.02
CA TRP A 186 -1.40 -1.36 -1.87
C TRP A 186 -2.65 -2.14 -1.42
N TYR A 187 -2.43 -3.23 -0.70
CA TYR A 187 -3.48 -4.07 -0.15
C TYR A 187 -3.09 -4.63 1.22
N ARG A 188 -4.09 -5.14 1.94
CA ARG A 188 -3.91 -6.05 3.07
C ARG A 188 -4.16 -7.48 2.60
N VAL A 189 -3.56 -8.43 3.29
CA VAL A 189 -3.92 -9.84 3.12
C VAL A 189 -4.84 -10.22 4.28
N ILE A 190 -6.08 -10.60 3.98
CA ILE A 190 -7.06 -11.03 4.98
C ILE A 190 -7.57 -12.40 4.54
N LYS A 191 -7.38 -13.42 5.39
CA LYS A 191 -7.76 -14.82 5.09
C LYS A 191 -7.18 -15.34 3.76
N GLY A 192 -5.96 -14.91 3.42
CA GLY A 192 -5.27 -15.31 2.19
C GLY A 192 -5.71 -14.55 0.93
N GLU A 193 -6.61 -13.57 1.05
CA GLU A 193 -7.08 -12.75 -0.08
C GLU A 193 -6.54 -11.33 -0.01
N ARG A 194 -6.34 -10.71 -1.18
CA ARG A 194 -6.02 -9.28 -1.27
C ARG A 194 -7.28 -8.48 -0.99
N VAL A 195 -7.21 -7.60 0.00
CA VAL A 195 -8.26 -6.63 0.30
C VAL A 195 -7.67 -5.25 0.06
N TYR A 196 -8.14 -4.58 -0.99
CA TYR A 196 -7.76 -3.20 -1.27
C TYR A 196 -8.61 -2.25 -0.43
N ARG A 197 -8.13 -1.02 -0.26
CA ARG A 197 -8.81 -0.01 0.56
C ARG A 197 -10.28 0.23 0.18
N LEU A 198 -10.64 0.11 -1.10
CA LEU A 198 -12.00 0.35 -1.59
C LEU A 198 -12.95 -0.85 -1.41
N ASP A 199 -12.45 -1.98 -0.94
CA ASP A 199 -13.24 -3.19 -0.68
C ASP A 199 -13.79 -3.23 0.76
N VAL A 200 -13.62 -2.14 1.53
CA VAL A 200 -14.01 -1.97 2.93
C VAL A 200 -14.84 -0.71 3.13
#